data_AF-A0A9E4X596-F1
#
_entry.id   AF-A0A9E4X596-F1
#
_cell.length_a   1.000
_cell.length_b   1.000
_cell.length_c   1.000
_cell.angle_alpha   90.00
_cell.angle_beta   90.00
_cell.angle_gamma   90.00
#
_symmetry.space_group_name_H-M   'P 1'
#
loop_
_entity.id
_entity.type
_entity.pdbx_description
1 polymer ?
#
loop_
_entity_poly.entity_id
_entity_poly.type
_entity_poly.pdbx_seq_one_letter_code
_entity_poly.pdbx_strand_id
1 'polypeptide(L)'
;MPAKSEGQQSSERRPEGDQRPAEDLETVVRALNPETAAVLDRALCGKDITSEEAVVLFGTVGQEYNALVMTADELRRRTVGDIVTYVVNRNINFTNVCIKR
;
A
#
# COMPACT_ATOMS: atom_id res chain seq x y z
N MET A 1 -32.33 32.07 -10.57
CA MET A 1 -31.32 32.73 -9.71
C MET A 1 -32.07 33.26 -8.50
N PRO A 2 -31.64 33.00 -7.26
CA PRO A 2 -30.29 32.65 -6.79
C PRO A 2 -30.21 31.17 -6.37
N ALA A 3 -29.15 30.60 -5.81
CA ALA A 3 -27.70 30.72 -5.92
C ALA A 3 -27.18 29.86 -4.75
N LYS A 4 -26.34 28.86 -5.07
CA LYS A 4 -25.26 28.26 -4.27
C LYS A 4 -25.49 28.01 -2.76
N SER A 5 -25.25 26.77 -2.34
CA SER A 5 -24.30 26.55 -1.24
C SER A 5 -23.34 25.43 -1.64
N GLU A 6 -22.23 25.85 -2.25
CA GLU A 6 -20.97 25.12 -2.31
C GLU A 6 -20.34 25.09 -0.90
N GLY A 7 -19.56 24.05 -0.61
CA GLY A 7 -18.68 23.94 0.56
C GLY A 7 -19.20 22.96 1.61
N GLN A 8 -18.44 22.00 2.12
CA GLN A 8 -16.99 21.91 2.22
C GLN A 8 -16.46 20.55 1.74
N GLN A 9 -15.66 20.54 0.67
CA GLN A 9 -14.59 19.56 0.56
C GLN A 9 -13.44 20.11 1.41
N SER A 10 -13.32 19.59 2.63
CA SER A 10 -12.15 19.80 3.47
C SER A 10 -10.96 19.16 2.77
N SER A 11 -10.28 19.94 1.92
CA SER A 11 -8.97 19.59 1.41
C SER A 11 -7.97 19.73 2.56
N GLU A 12 -7.86 18.71 3.39
CA GLU A 12 -6.66 18.52 4.21
C GLU A 12 -5.50 18.25 3.23
N ARG A 13 -4.79 19.33 2.89
CA ARG A 13 -3.50 19.21 2.21
C ARG A 13 -2.56 18.48 3.16
N ARG A 14 -2.29 17.22 2.85
CA ARG A 14 -1.15 16.48 3.42
C ARG A 14 0.10 17.32 3.16
N PRO A 15 0.99 17.52 4.15
CA PRO A 15 2.22 18.29 3.93
C PRO A 15 3.00 17.71 2.76
N GLU A 16 3.56 18.59 1.93
CA GLU A 16 4.37 18.23 0.78
C GLU A 16 5.61 17.45 1.25
N GLY A 17 5.74 16.21 0.77
CA GLY A 17 6.95 15.40 0.92
C GLY A 17 7.15 14.83 2.32
N ASP A 18 6.44 13.75 2.65
CA ASP A 18 6.87 12.84 3.71
C ASP A 18 8.12 12.08 3.23
N GLN A 19 9.28 12.74 3.31
CA GLN A 19 10.58 12.13 3.10
C GLN A 19 10.91 11.23 4.29
N ARG A 20 10.14 10.14 4.48
CA ARG A 20 10.54 9.08 5.41
C ARG A 20 11.87 8.51 4.91
N PRO A 21 12.95 8.53 5.72
CA PRO A 21 14.25 8.07 5.28
C PRO A 21 14.19 6.58 4.94
N ALA A 22 14.61 6.20 3.74
CA ALA A 22 14.80 4.80 3.37
C ALA A 22 15.79 4.07 4.31
N GLU A 23 16.68 4.82 4.97
CA GLU A 23 17.65 4.30 5.96
C GLU A 23 17.00 3.64 7.19
N ASP A 24 15.79 4.08 7.58
CA ASP A 24 15.05 3.44 8.68
C ASP A 24 14.55 2.05 8.25
N LEU A 25 14.10 1.90 7.00
CA LEU A 25 13.56 0.64 6.51
C LEU A 25 14.62 -0.46 6.44
N GLU A 26 15.80 -0.18 5.89
CA GLU A 26 16.89 -1.17 5.82
C GLU A 26 17.32 -1.62 7.22
N THR A 27 17.33 -0.71 8.19
CA THR A 27 17.65 -1.01 9.58
C THR A 27 16.58 -1.90 10.22
N VAL A 28 15.30 -1.59 9.98
CA VAL A 28 14.17 -2.37 10.46
C VAL A 28 14.20 -3.79 9.89
N VAL A 29 14.42 -3.94 8.57
CA VAL A 29 14.45 -5.25 7.91
C VAL A 29 15.57 -6.14 8.44
N ARG A 30 16.77 -5.58 8.68
CA ARG A 30 17.91 -6.31 9.25
C ARG A 30 17.67 -6.83 10.67
N ALA A 31 16.73 -6.26 11.41
CA ALA A 31 16.41 -6.64 12.78
C ALA A 31 15.35 -7.75 12.88
N LEU A 32 14.77 -8.21 11.76
CA LEU A 32 13.69 -9.21 11.73
C LEU A 32 14.23 -10.65 11.73
N ASN A 33 13.32 -11.61 11.73
CA ASN A 33 13.64 -13.00 11.40
C ASN A 33 14.35 -13.06 10.03
N PRO A 34 15.47 -13.80 9.90
CA PRO A 34 16.18 -13.95 8.64
C PRO A 34 15.32 -14.40 7.45
N GLU A 35 14.31 -15.24 7.69
CA GLU A 35 13.42 -15.72 6.62
C GLU A 35 12.57 -14.56 6.05
N THR A 36 11.88 -13.83 6.92
CA THR A 36 11.10 -12.64 6.55
C THR A 36 12.00 -11.57 5.90
N ALA A 37 13.15 -11.29 6.51
CA ALA A 37 14.09 -10.28 6.02
C ALA A 37 14.59 -10.59 4.60
N ALA A 38 14.95 -11.85 4.33
CA ALA A 38 15.42 -12.26 3.01
C ALA A 38 14.35 -12.06 1.92
N VAL A 39 13.09 -12.35 2.23
CA VAL A 39 11.98 -12.13 1.29
C VAL A 39 11.75 -10.64 1.02
N LEU A 40 11.77 -9.80 2.06
CA LEU A 40 11.63 -8.35 1.92
C LEU A 40 12.79 -7.73 1.14
N ASP A 41 14.03 -8.13 1.42
CA ASP A 41 15.23 -7.67 0.70
C ASP A 41 15.17 -8.05 -0.78
N ARG A 42 14.71 -9.26 -1.09
CA ARG A 42 14.53 -9.73 -2.46
C ARG A 42 13.51 -8.88 -3.21
N ALA A 43 12.40 -8.54 -2.58
CA ALA A 43 11.41 -7.62 -3.14
C ALA A 43 11.97 -6.21 -3.32
N LEU A 44 12.72 -5.68 -2.34
CA LEU A 44 13.38 -4.37 -2.42
C LEU A 44 14.43 -4.28 -3.52
N CYS A 45 15.05 -5.40 -3.90
CA CYS A 45 15.94 -5.53 -5.05
C CYS A 45 15.20 -5.61 -6.40
N GLY A 46 13.86 -5.51 -6.40
CA GLY A 46 13.03 -5.57 -7.61
C GLY A 46 12.85 -6.97 -8.19
N LYS A 47 13.05 -8.03 -7.39
CA LYS A 47 12.82 -9.42 -7.82
C LYS A 47 11.46 -9.92 -7.31
N ASP A 48 10.72 -10.62 -8.16
CA ASP A 48 9.40 -11.20 -7.82
C ASP A 48 9.54 -12.29 -6.77
N ILE A 49 8.83 -12.22 -5.65
CA ILE A 49 8.78 -13.26 -4.61
C ILE A 49 8.09 -14.56 -5.11
N THR A 50 8.41 -15.72 -4.53
CA THR A 50 7.73 -16.99 -4.84
C THR A 50 6.43 -17.12 -4.06
N SER A 51 5.61 -18.10 -4.42
CA SER A 51 4.38 -18.42 -3.69
C SER A 51 4.68 -18.86 -2.24
N GLU A 52 5.73 -19.63 -2.03
CA GLU A 52 6.15 -20.11 -0.72
C GLU A 52 6.63 -18.94 0.16
N GLU A 53 7.44 -18.04 -0.41
CA GLU A 53 7.85 -16.80 0.24
C GLU A 53 6.65 -15.90 0.58
N ALA A 54 5.63 -15.85 -0.28
CA ALA A 54 4.41 -15.11 0.01
C ALA A 54 3.63 -15.70 1.20
N VAL A 55 3.60 -17.03 1.35
CA VAL A 55 2.98 -17.69 2.51
C VAL A 55 3.67 -17.28 3.82
N VAL A 56 5.00 -17.15 3.82
CA VAL A 56 5.74 -16.62 4.98
C VAL A 56 5.26 -15.21 5.33
N LEU A 57 5.16 -14.32 4.32
CA LEU A 57 4.70 -12.94 4.54
C LEU A 57 3.27 -12.87 5.08
N PHE A 58 2.37 -13.76 4.64
CA PHE A 58 0.99 -13.82 5.15
C PHE A 58 0.92 -14.19 6.64
N GLY A 59 1.93 -14.87 7.19
CA GLY A 59 2.03 -15.21 8.59
C GLY A 59 2.62 -14.13 9.49
N THR A 60 3.11 -13.02 8.93
CA THR A 60 3.80 -11.98 9.69
C THR A 60 2.87 -11.25 10.66
N VAL A 61 3.40 -10.93 11.84
CA VAL A 61 2.70 -10.18 12.89
C VAL A 61 3.64 -9.16 13.53
N GLY A 62 3.10 -8.19 14.26
CA GLY A 62 3.90 -7.23 15.02
C GLY A 62 4.91 -6.46 14.15
N GLN A 63 6.19 -6.53 14.50
CA GLN A 63 7.24 -5.77 13.85
C GLN A 63 7.49 -6.21 12.39
N GLU A 64 7.38 -7.50 12.10
CA GLU A 64 7.54 -8.03 10.74
C GLU A 64 6.43 -7.53 9.82
N TYR A 65 5.19 -7.49 10.32
CA TYR A 65 4.06 -6.94 9.57
C TYR A 65 4.26 -5.45 9.26
N ASN A 66 4.75 -4.67 10.23
CA ASN A 66 5.04 -3.25 10.00
C ASN A 66 6.11 -3.07 8.92
N ALA A 67 7.17 -3.88 8.96
CA ALA A 67 8.22 -3.85 7.94
C ALA A 67 7.71 -4.25 6.55
N LEU A 68 6.80 -5.22 6.47
CA LEU A 68 6.12 -5.60 5.24
C LEU A 68 5.31 -4.42 4.67
N VAL A 69 4.52 -3.73 5.50
CA VAL A 69 3.73 -2.55 5.07
C VAL A 69 4.64 -1.42 4.59
N MET A 70 5.75 -1.16 5.29
CA MET A 70 6.72 -0.14 4.90
C MET A 70 7.40 -0.50 3.57
N THR A 71 7.79 -1.77 3.40
CA THR A 71 8.36 -2.29 2.15
C THR A 71 7.38 -2.14 0.99
N ALA A 72 6.10 -2.48 1.21
CA ALA A 72 5.07 -2.32 0.19
C ALA A 72 4.83 -0.86 -0.21
N ASP A 73 4.80 0.07 0.76
CA ASP A 73 4.68 1.50 0.45
C ASP A 73 5.91 2.04 -0.29
N GLU A 74 7.12 1.59 0.07
CA GLU A 74 8.34 1.96 -0.64
C GLU A 74 8.33 1.45 -2.10
N LEU A 75 7.96 0.20 -2.33
CA LEU A 75 7.82 -0.35 -3.69
C LEU A 75 6.75 0.38 -4.50
N ARG A 76 5.60 0.67 -3.89
CA ARG A 76 4.55 1.49 -4.50
C ARG A 76 5.10 2.86 -4.88
N ARG A 77 5.80 3.54 -3.96
CA ARG A 77 6.37 4.88 -4.18
C ARG A 77 7.40 4.88 -5.31
N ARG A 78 8.31 3.90 -5.36
CA ARG A 78 9.27 3.72 -6.46
C ARG A 78 8.57 3.51 -7.81
N THR A 79 7.44 2.83 -7.81
CA THR A 79 6.73 2.45 -9.04
C THR A 79 5.83 3.56 -9.58
N VAL A 80 5.07 4.24 -8.72
CA VAL A 80 4.02 5.19 -9.14
C VAL A 80 4.12 6.59 -8.51
N GLY A 81 5.12 6.84 -7.66
CA GLY A 81 5.28 8.12 -6.95
C GLY A 81 4.22 8.35 -5.86
N ASP A 82 4.03 9.60 -5.45
CA ASP A 82 3.13 9.97 -4.35
C ASP A 82 1.76 10.49 -4.79
N ILE A 83 1.52 10.59 -6.10
CA ILE A 83 0.25 11.07 -6.62
C ILE A 83 -0.81 9.97 -6.46
N VAL A 84 -1.80 10.24 -5.62
CA VAL A 84 -2.98 9.38 -5.47
C VAL A 84 -4.07 9.87 -6.41
N THR A 85 -4.49 8.99 -7.33
CA THR A 85 -5.59 9.26 -8.27
C THR A 85 -6.88 8.61 -7.78
N TYR A 86 -8.03 9.21 -8.09
CA TYR A 86 -9.34 8.61 -7.83
C TYR A 86 -10.18 8.53 -9.10
N VAL A 87 -11.06 7.52 -9.16
CA VAL A 87 -12.00 7.34 -10.27
C VAL A 87 -13.42 7.44 -9.71
N VAL A 88 -14.23 8.35 -10.28
CA VAL A 88 -15.67 8.40 -9.98
C VAL A 88 -16.36 7.30 -10.77
N ASN A 89 -16.53 6.14 -10.13
CA ASN A 89 -17.18 4.99 -10.75
C ASN A 89 -18.70 5.07 -10.63
N ARG A 90 -19.42 4.87 -11.74
CA ARG A 90 -20.88 4.73 -11.76
C ARG A 90 -21.22 3.33 -12.27
N ASN A 91 -21.41 2.41 -11.34
CA ASN A 91 -21.79 1.03 -11.67
C ASN A 91 -23.32 0.91 -11.75
N ILE A 92 -23.83 0.38 -12.86
CA ILE A 92 -25.27 0.09 -13.04
C ILE A 92 -25.50 -1.38 -12.70
N ASN A 93 -26.13 -1.63 -11.56
CA ASN A 93 -26.59 -2.96 -11.17
C ASN A 93 -28.07 -3.11 -11.56
N PHE A 94 -28.34 -3.71 -12.73
CA PHE A 94 -29.70 -3.89 -13.26
C PHE A 94 -30.55 -4.88 -12.44
N THR A 95 -29.90 -5.83 -11.77
CA THR A 95 -30.52 -6.77 -10.84
C THR A 95 -29.57 -7.02 -9.66
N ASN A 96 -30.13 -7.19 -8.47
CA ASN A 96 -29.43 -7.68 -7.28
C ASN A 96 -29.63 -9.19 -7.05
N VAL A 97 -30.29 -9.88 -7.99
CA VAL A 97 -30.57 -11.32 -7.93
C VAL A 97 -29.52 -12.08 -8.73
N CYS A 98 -28.88 -13.05 -8.08
CA CYS A 98 -27.99 -14.01 -8.70
C CYS A 98 -28.58 -15.43 -8.56
N ILE A 99 -28.73 -16.14 -9.68
CA ILE A 99 -29.10 -17.56 -9.68
C ILE A 99 -27.83 -18.36 -9.94
N LYS A 100 -27.26 -18.95 -8.90
CA LYS A 100 -26.13 -19.89 -9.01
C LYS A 100 -26.69 -21.31 -9.05
N ARG A 101 -26.40 -22.06 -10.12
CA ARG A 101 -26.62 -23.50 -10.20
C ARG A 101 -25.35 -24.25 -9.83
#